data_AF-A0AAJ8M036-F1
#
_entry.id   AF-A0AAJ8M036-F1
#
_cell.length_a   1.000
_cell.length_b   1.000
_cell.length_c   1.000
_cell.angle_alpha   90.00
_cell.angle_beta   90.00
_cell.angle_gamma   90.00
#
_symmetry.space_group_name_H-M   'P 1'
#
loop_
_entity.id
_entity.type
_entity.pdbx_description
1 polymer ?
#
loop_
_entity_poly.entity_id
_entity_poly.type
_entity_poly.pdbx_seq_one_letter_code
_entity_poly.pdbx_strand_id
1 'polypeptide(L)'
;MSNRVTIPRLLLKTVLSTRQITTSNHPRIPVVKSLAQLRRWRRAAREKGLEVGCVPTMGALHEGHLNLVRESMSQNPLTVMTVFVNPMQFAPHEDLEAYPRQLDQDISRLSTLLSPSHNVSSALRGLGISENDAWRAVSPRAEDGKEGIGPLLVFTPDVNTMYPLKGELQNMGTHKGLEVDVRGWGDVLEGASRPQFFKGVATVCTKLFNAVEPDHAYFGQKDIQQALLLKILVQDLLLSHPTPSNLHIVPTTRSSTGLALSSRNAYLSPPELFVSPVLYRALSQGVAAFETHMSTSQRLTGEQILATANNVVLAEQERIGRVSVEEGGGVDLKIDYIELFDKNTLAPIRGDVSGKELVLTGALWVNHVDLLQTFVAVAVAVTRAAIHHAVSSSIPSYPHTLIPSYPHTLTSTNNSHDSPTSASWTPSPSPLQWNQTDPSITAHQLGHKPRGG
;
A
#
# COMPACT_ATOMS: atom_id res chain seq x y z
N MET A 1 -42.57 -73.65 -21.50
CA MET A 1 -43.13 -73.34 -22.84
C MET A 1 -43.52 -71.87 -22.86
N SER A 2 -43.34 -71.21 -24.02
CA SER A 2 -43.69 -69.80 -24.31
C SER A 2 -42.65 -68.78 -23.82
N ASN A 3 -42.19 -67.77 -24.55
CA ASN A 3 -42.15 -67.47 -25.98
C ASN A 3 -41.13 -66.32 -26.18
N ARG A 4 -40.67 -66.16 -27.43
CA ARG A 4 -39.92 -65.06 -28.12
C ARG A 4 -39.91 -63.68 -27.41
N VAL A 5 -38.88 -62.83 -27.57
CA VAL A 5 -38.57 -62.04 -28.79
C VAL A 5 -37.17 -61.42 -28.68
N THR A 6 -36.43 -61.43 -29.79
CA THR A 6 -35.11 -60.77 -29.98
C THR A 6 -35.32 -59.32 -30.43
N ILE A 7 -34.62 -58.35 -29.82
CA ILE A 7 -34.59 -56.93 -30.23
C ILE A 7 -33.12 -56.51 -30.46
N PRO A 8 -32.78 -55.71 -31.49
CA PRO A 8 -31.39 -55.46 -31.91
C PRO A 8 -30.67 -54.44 -31.01
N ARG A 9 -29.33 -54.59 -30.91
CA ARG A 9 -28.39 -53.68 -30.22
C ARG A 9 -28.54 -52.23 -30.73
N LEU A 10 -29.06 -51.35 -29.88
CA LEU A 10 -29.07 -49.91 -30.09
C LEU A 10 -27.74 -49.28 -29.67
N LEU A 11 -27.24 -48.37 -30.51
CA LEU A 11 -26.02 -47.58 -30.34
C LEU A 11 -25.97 -46.86 -28.99
N LEU A 12 -24.96 -47.19 -28.17
CA LEU A 12 -24.48 -46.31 -27.10
C LEU A 12 -23.57 -45.26 -27.75
N LYS A 13 -24.13 -44.11 -28.16
CA LYS A 13 -23.34 -42.93 -28.51
C LYS A 13 -22.76 -42.37 -27.21
N THR A 14 -21.55 -42.81 -26.86
CA THR A 14 -20.74 -42.15 -25.84
C THR A 14 -20.51 -40.72 -26.29
N VAL A 15 -21.08 -39.77 -25.54
CA VAL A 15 -20.74 -38.35 -25.62
C VAL A 15 -19.29 -38.23 -25.12
N LEU A 16 -18.34 -38.39 -26.04
CA LEU A 16 -17.01 -37.84 -25.86
C LEU A 16 -17.19 -36.33 -25.90
N SER A 17 -17.34 -35.73 -24.72
CA SER A 17 -17.13 -34.31 -24.53
C SER A 17 -15.67 -34.04 -24.90
N THR A 18 -15.46 -33.66 -26.16
CA THR A 18 -14.22 -33.06 -26.62
C THR A 18 -14.09 -31.78 -25.81
N ARG A 19 -13.35 -31.83 -24.68
CA ARG A 19 -12.80 -30.63 -24.07
C ARG A 19 -11.97 -29.97 -25.17
N GLN A 20 -12.52 -28.93 -25.80
CA GLN A 20 -11.72 -27.96 -26.50
C GLN A 20 -10.77 -27.39 -25.45
N ILE A 21 -9.55 -27.92 -25.42
CA ILE A 21 -8.42 -27.27 -24.77
C ILE A 21 -8.17 -26.06 -25.65
N THR A 22 -8.79 -24.94 -25.31
CA THR A 22 -8.39 -23.65 -25.83
C THR A 22 -6.98 -23.42 -25.30
N THR A 23 -5.98 -23.66 -26.14
CA THR A 23 -4.60 -23.22 -25.88
C THR A 23 -4.63 -21.68 -25.92
N SER A 24 -4.97 -21.06 -24.79
CA SER A 24 -4.95 -19.63 -24.67
C SER A 24 -3.50 -19.17 -24.83
N ASN A 25 -3.23 -18.46 -25.92
CA ASN A 25 -1.91 -17.97 -26.32
C ASN A 25 -1.45 -16.78 -25.44
N HIS A 26 -1.74 -16.84 -24.13
CA HIS A 26 -1.38 -15.78 -23.20
C HIS A 26 0.11 -15.87 -22.86
N PRO A 27 0.82 -14.73 -22.90
CA PRO A 27 2.22 -14.67 -22.52
C PRO A 27 2.39 -15.16 -21.07
N ARG A 28 3.33 -16.08 -20.87
CA ARG A 28 3.59 -16.69 -19.57
C ARG A 28 4.44 -15.76 -18.71
N ILE A 29 4.02 -15.59 -17.45
CA ILE A 29 4.80 -14.92 -16.40
C ILE A 29 5.53 -16.02 -15.61
N PRO A 30 6.87 -16.08 -15.65
CA PRO A 30 7.59 -17.02 -14.82
C PRO A 30 7.42 -16.68 -13.34
N VAL A 31 7.34 -17.71 -12.52
CA VAL A 31 7.22 -17.60 -11.06
C VAL A 31 8.36 -18.38 -10.44
N VAL A 32 9.23 -17.68 -9.72
CA VAL A 32 10.40 -18.26 -9.04
C VAL A 32 10.22 -18.18 -7.52
N LYS A 33 10.69 -19.20 -6.81
CA LYS A 33 10.51 -19.32 -5.36
C LYS A 33 11.82 -19.26 -4.58
N SER A 34 12.91 -19.69 -5.21
CA SER A 34 14.22 -19.74 -4.57
C SER A 34 15.09 -18.55 -4.94
N LEU A 35 15.96 -18.16 -4.02
CA LEU A 35 16.98 -17.14 -4.27
C LEU A 35 17.96 -17.57 -5.37
N ALA A 36 18.20 -18.88 -5.53
CA ALA A 36 19.06 -19.40 -6.60
C ALA A 36 18.47 -19.10 -7.98
N GLN A 37 17.16 -19.31 -8.17
CA GLN A 37 16.47 -19.00 -9.43
C GLN A 37 16.50 -17.49 -9.72
N LEU A 38 16.15 -16.66 -8.73
CA LEU A 38 16.17 -15.20 -8.86
C LEU A 38 17.57 -14.67 -9.23
N ARG A 39 18.62 -15.16 -8.56
CA ARG A 39 20.01 -14.75 -8.81
C ARG A 39 20.53 -15.19 -10.18
N ARG A 40 20.13 -16.37 -10.67
CA ARG A 40 20.45 -16.79 -12.05
C ARG A 40 19.83 -15.84 -13.07
N TRP A 41 18.55 -15.49 -12.87
CA TRP A 41 17.84 -14.54 -13.72
C TRP A 41 18.48 -13.15 -13.71
N ARG A 42 18.77 -12.61 -12.52
CA ARG A 42 19.38 -11.27 -12.40
C ARG A 42 20.78 -11.23 -13.01
N ARG A 43 21.59 -12.27 -12.83
CA ARG A 43 22.93 -12.37 -13.44
C ARG A 43 22.85 -12.34 -14.96
N ALA A 44 21.96 -13.14 -15.55
CA ALA A 44 21.76 -13.17 -16.99
C ALA A 44 21.26 -11.80 -17.52
N ALA A 45 20.40 -11.10 -16.79
CA ALA A 45 19.98 -9.74 -17.12
C ALA A 45 21.18 -8.77 -17.12
N ARG A 46 22.03 -8.83 -16.09
CA ARG A 46 23.22 -7.98 -15.97
C ARG A 46 24.25 -8.26 -17.07
N GLU A 47 24.51 -9.52 -17.40
CA GLU A 47 25.41 -9.92 -18.50
C GLU A 47 24.95 -9.38 -19.86
N LYS A 48 23.64 -9.16 -20.01
CA LYS A 48 23.03 -8.55 -21.21
C LYS A 48 22.87 -7.03 -21.11
N GLY A 49 23.30 -6.39 -20.02
CA GLY A 49 23.15 -4.96 -19.79
C GLY A 49 21.68 -4.52 -19.65
N LEU A 50 20.79 -5.39 -19.17
CA LEU A 50 19.37 -5.09 -19.01
C LEU A 50 19.08 -4.58 -17.60
N GLU A 51 18.47 -3.40 -17.52
CA GLU A 51 17.97 -2.83 -16.27
C GLU A 51 16.73 -3.57 -15.75
N VAL A 52 16.59 -3.62 -14.43
CA VAL A 52 15.52 -4.30 -13.72
C VAL A 52 14.80 -3.34 -12.78
N GLY A 53 13.50 -3.15 -13.03
CA GLY A 53 12.57 -2.55 -12.10
C GLY A 53 12.02 -3.57 -11.10
N CYS A 54 11.85 -3.18 -9.85
CA CYS A 54 11.31 -4.02 -8.78
C CYS A 54 10.03 -3.41 -8.19
N VAL A 55 8.99 -4.24 -8.04
CA VAL A 55 7.73 -3.88 -7.40
C VAL A 55 7.50 -4.80 -6.19
N PRO A 56 7.90 -4.39 -4.98
CA PRO A 56 7.66 -5.18 -3.78
C PRO A 56 6.19 -5.17 -3.35
N THR A 57 5.58 -6.35 -3.14
CA THR A 57 4.20 -6.48 -2.68
C THR A 57 4.00 -7.63 -1.70
N MET A 58 2.84 -7.64 -1.03
CA MET A 58 2.36 -8.76 -0.23
C MET A 58 1.35 -9.66 -0.99
N GLY A 59 1.11 -9.42 -2.29
CA GLY A 59 0.06 -10.11 -3.06
C GLY A 59 -1.33 -9.49 -2.86
N ALA A 60 -2.38 -10.24 -3.23
CA ALA A 60 -3.77 -9.77 -3.27
C ALA A 60 -3.90 -8.50 -4.14
N LEU A 61 -3.50 -8.65 -5.41
CA LEU A 61 -3.27 -7.53 -6.31
C LEU A 61 -4.57 -6.82 -6.70
N HIS A 62 -4.45 -5.52 -6.93
CA HIS A 62 -5.52 -4.61 -7.38
C HIS A 62 -4.92 -3.61 -8.37
N GLU A 63 -5.74 -2.74 -8.99
CA GLU A 63 -5.26 -1.81 -10.04
C GLU A 63 -4.11 -0.91 -9.59
N GLY A 64 -4.06 -0.53 -8.31
CA GLY A 64 -2.88 0.16 -7.74
C GLY A 64 -1.56 -0.60 -7.94
N HIS A 65 -1.54 -1.91 -7.67
CA HIS A 65 -0.36 -2.74 -7.90
C HIS A 65 -0.06 -2.89 -9.39
N LEU A 66 -1.09 -3.05 -10.22
CA LEU A 66 -0.91 -3.15 -11.67
C LEU A 66 -0.34 -1.84 -12.25
N ASN A 67 -0.70 -0.69 -11.69
CA ASN A 67 -0.13 0.59 -12.07
C ASN A 67 1.37 0.69 -11.75
N LEU A 68 1.81 0.16 -10.60
CA LEU A 68 3.24 0.07 -10.27
C LEU A 68 4.00 -0.77 -11.30
N VAL A 69 3.41 -1.90 -11.74
CA VAL A 69 4.01 -2.76 -12.76
C VAL A 69 4.04 -2.08 -14.12
N ARG A 70 2.98 -1.37 -14.50
CA ARG A 70 2.94 -0.58 -15.75
C ARG A 70 4.04 0.48 -15.76
N GLU A 71 4.22 1.20 -14.66
CA GLU A 71 5.27 2.22 -14.52
C GLU A 71 6.66 1.60 -14.57
N SER A 72 6.86 0.45 -13.92
CA SER A 72 8.11 -0.29 -14.01
C SER A 72 8.39 -0.76 -15.45
N MET A 73 7.40 -1.32 -16.14
CA MET A 73 7.56 -1.82 -17.51
C MET A 73 7.71 -0.72 -18.55
N SER A 74 7.24 0.50 -18.30
CA SER A 74 7.43 1.64 -19.20
C SER A 74 8.85 2.21 -19.14
N GLN A 75 9.53 2.03 -18.00
CA GLN A 75 10.88 2.55 -17.76
C GLN A 75 11.97 1.49 -17.83
N ASN A 76 11.65 0.21 -17.70
CA ASN A 76 12.64 -0.87 -17.60
C ASN A 76 12.35 -1.98 -18.62
N PRO A 77 13.40 -2.58 -19.22
CA PRO A 77 13.22 -3.75 -20.09
C PRO A 77 12.76 -4.99 -19.32
N LEU A 78 13.07 -5.06 -18.02
CA LEU A 78 12.68 -6.14 -17.13
C LEU A 78 12.03 -5.59 -15.86
N THR A 79 10.99 -6.28 -15.40
CA THR A 79 10.30 -6.01 -14.14
C THR A 79 10.21 -7.29 -13.33
N VAL A 80 10.53 -7.21 -12.04
CA VAL A 80 10.23 -8.26 -11.07
C VAL A 80 9.25 -7.75 -10.03
N MET A 81 8.13 -8.46 -9.86
CA MET A 81 7.23 -8.25 -8.75
C MET A 81 7.52 -9.28 -7.66
N THR A 82 7.73 -8.83 -6.43
CA THR A 82 7.83 -9.75 -5.28
C THR A 82 6.47 -9.90 -4.63
N VAL A 83 6.10 -11.13 -4.28
CA VAL A 83 4.87 -11.44 -3.54
C VAL A 83 5.27 -12.19 -2.28
N PHE A 84 5.30 -11.46 -1.15
CA PHE A 84 5.68 -12.01 0.13
C PHE A 84 4.92 -11.31 1.27
N VAL A 85 4.01 -12.03 1.93
CA VAL A 85 3.36 -11.55 3.15
C VAL A 85 4.37 -11.63 4.28
N ASN A 86 5.03 -10.50 4.57
CA ASN A 86 6.10 -10.41 5.56
C ASN A 86 5.55 -10.52 6.98
N PRO A 87 5.88 -11.55 7.79
CA PRO A 87 5.38 -11.64 9.16
C PRO A 87 5.90 -10.55 10.11
N MET A 88 7.12 -10.01 9.88
CA MET A 88 7.76 -9.06 10.80
C MET A 88 7.11 -7.68 10.85
N GLN A 89 6.28 -7.35 9.86
CA GLN A 89 5.53 -6.09 9.84
C GLN A 89 4.10 -6.25 10.38
N PHE A 90 3.78 -7.42 10.95
CA PHE A 90 2.51 -7.66 11.63
C PHE A 90 2.76 -7.90 13.13
N ALA A 91 2.11 -7.12 13.99
CA ALA A 91 2.07 -7.43 15.41
C ALA A 91 1.26 -8.72 15.66
N PRO A 92 1.38 -9.36 16.85
CA PRO A 92 0.65 -10.59 17.15
C PRO A 92 -0.88 -10.44 17.10
N HIS A 93 -1.37 -9.21 17.30
CA HIS A 93 -2.78 -8.83 17.25
C HIS A 93 -3.14 -8.13 15.92
N GLU A 94 -2.35 -8.31 14.86
CA GLU A 94 -2.66 -7.81 13.50
C GLU A 94 -3.02 -8.96 12.55
N ASP A 95 -3.46 -8.61 11.33
CA ASP A 95 -4.17 -9.45 10.36
C ASP A 95 -3.33 -10.49 9.62
N LEU A 96 -2.20 -10.97 10.16
CA LEU A 96 -1.28 -11.85 9.43
C LEU A 96 -1.95 -13.15 8.94
N GLU A 97 -2.76 -13.78 9.78
CA GLU A 97 -3.45 -15.02 9.44
C GLU A 97 -4.57 -14.77 8.42
N ALA A 98 -5.35 -13.70 8.62
CA ALA A 98 -6.46 -13.30 7.77
C ALA A 98 -6.05 -12.65 6.44
N TYR A 99 -4.76 -12.30 6.28
CA TYR A 99 -4.28 -11.62 5.08
C TYR A 99 -4.48 -12.50 3.83
N PRO A 100 -5.12 -11.96 2.76
CA PRO A 100 -5.46 -12.73 1.57
C PRO A 100 -4.21 -13.24 0.82
N ARG A 101 -4.20 -14.54 0.51
CA ARG A 101 -3.13 -15.21 -0.26
C ARG A 101 -3.73 -15.89 -1.50
N GLN A 102 -3.57 -15.26 -2.67
CA GLN A 102 -4.30 -15.64 -3.89
C GLN A 102 -3.41 -15.62 -5.14
N LEU A 103 -2.26 -16.30 -5.10
CA LEU A 103 -1.24 -16.23 -6.14
C LEU A 103 -1.78 -16.47 -7.56
N ASP A 104 -2.68 -17.43 -7.77
CA ASP A 104 -3.25 -17.68 -9.10
C ASP A 104 -4.08 -16.50 -9.64
N GLN A 105 -4.81 -15.81 -8.75
CA GLN A 105 -5.56 -14.60 -9.12
C GLN A 105 -4.62 -13.43 -9.39
N ASP A 106 -3.56 -13.31 -8.59
CA ASP A 106 -2.51 -12.31 -8.76
C ASP A 106 -1.83 -12.46 -10.13
N ILE A 107 -1.43 -13.68 -10.51
CA ILE A 107 -0.85 -13.96 -11.84
C ILE A 107 -1.85 -13.71 -12.96
N SER A 108 -3.12 -14.08 -12.77
CA SER A 108 -4.17 -13.81 -13.75
C SER A 108 -4.31 -12.30 -14.02
N ARG A 109 -4.32 -11.48 -12.95
CA ARG A 109 -4.35 -10.01 -13.06
C ARG A 109 -3.11 -9.46 -13.76
N LEU A 110 -1.91 -9.93 -13.41
CA LEU A 110 -0.68 -9.50 -14.06
C LEU A 110 -0.66 -9.87 -15.55
N SER A 111 -1.23 -11.01 -15.93
CA SER A 111 -1.28 -11.44 -17.33
C SER A 111 -2.05 -10.45 -18.22
N THR A 112 -2.99 -9.67 -17.65
CA THR A 112 -3.73 -8.63 -18.38
C THR A 112 -2.85 -7.47 -18.87
N LEU A 113 -1.67 -7.29 -18.26
CA LEU A 113 -0.69 -6.28 -18.67
C LEU A 113 0.12 -6.68 -19.90
N LEU A 114 0.05 -7.95 -20.30
CA LEU A 114 0.86 -8.51 -21.36
C LEU A 114 -0.02 -8.77 -22.59
N SER A 115 0.20 -8.01 -23.66
CA SER A 115 -0.46 -8.25 -24.95
C SER A 115 -0.01 -9.60 -25.57
N PRO A 116 -0.89 -10.34 -26.27
CA PRO A 116 -0.51 -11.57 -27.01
C PRO A 116 0.59 -11.34 -28.06
N SER A 117 0.69 -10.10 -28.55
CA SER A 117 1.67 -9.63 -29.52
C SER A 117 2.93 -9.02 -28.89
N HIS A 118 3.15 -9.14 -27.56
CA HIS A 118 4.48 -8.94 -26.99
C HIS A 118 5.37 -10.04 -27.55
N ASN A 119 5.89 -9.80 -28.76
CA ASN A 119 7.02 -10.52 -29.31
C ASN A 119 8.12 -10.35 -28.29
N VAL A 120 8.35 -11.39 -27.49
CA VAL A 120 9.46 -11.45 -26.57
C VAL A 120 10.70 -11.17 -27.40
N SER A 121 11.25 -9.97 -27.24
CA SER A 121 12.44 -9.54 -27.96
C SER A 121 13.48 -10.63 -27.82
N SER A 122 14.25 -10.92 -28.87
CA SER A 122 15.36 -11.86 -28.79
C SER A 122 16.30 -11.53 -27.63
N ALA A 123 16.39 -10.25 -27.24
CA ALA A 123 17.13 -9.77 -26.07
C ALA A 123 16.68 -10.41 -24.74
N LEU A 124 15.38 -10.67 -24.57
CA LEU A 124 14.78 -11.24 -23.35
C LEU A 124 14.85 -12.78 -23.29
N ARG A 125 15.30 -13.45 -24.36
CA ARG A 125 15.53 -14.90 -24.35
C ARG A 125 16.78 -15.25 -23.55
N GLY A 126 16.78 -16.40 -22.87
CA GLY A 126 17.98 -16.90 -22.17
C GLY A 126 18.28 -16.21 -20.84
N LEU A 127 17.26 -15.71 -20.14
CA LEU A 127 17.39 -15.14 -18.78
C LEU A 127 17.47 -16.21 -17.67
N GLY A 128 17.98 -17.40 -17.97
CA GLY A 128 18.31 -18.42 -16.95
C GLY A 128 17.15 -19.01 -16.15
N ILE A 129 15.89 -18.82 -16.60
CA ILE A 129 14.71 -19.48 -16.05
C ILE A 129 14.23 -20.51 -17.09
N SER A 130 14.21 -21.78 -16.71
CA SER A 130 13.70 -22.86 -17.56
C SER A 130 12.22 -23.18 -17.26
N GLU A 131 11.57 -23.95 -18.13
CA GLU A 131 10.22 -24.49 -17.86
C GLU A 131 10.15 -25.30 -16.55
N ASN A 132 11.26 -25.94 -16.16
CA ASN A 132 11.36 -26.69 -14.90
C ASN A 132 11.52 -25.78 -13.67
N ASP A 133 11.86 -24.50 -13.86
CA ASP A 133 12.02 -23.52 -12.79
C ASP A 133 10.73 -22.75 -12.48
N ALA A 134 9.77 -22.73 -13.41
CA ALA A 134 8.51 -22.03 -13.25
C ALA A 134 7.49 -22.89 -12.48
N TRP A 135 6.78 -22.29 -11.53
CA TRP A 135 5.70 -22.91 -10.73
C TRP A 135 4.58 -23.60 -11.54
N ARG A 136 4.53 -23.45 -12.87
CA ARG A 136 3.64 -24.20 -13.76
C ARG A 136 4.45 -24.96 -14.80
N ALA A 137 4.59 -26.28 -14.59
CA ALA A 137 4.97 -27.21 -15.64
C ALA A 137 3.95 -27.12 -16.79
N VAL A 138 4.45 -27.07 -18.02
CA VAL A 138 3.66 -26.96 -19.24
C VAL A 138 3.00 -28.30 -19.57
N SER A 139 1.81 -28.27 -20.19
CA SER A 139 1.26 -29.42 -20.91
C SER A 139 2.27 -29.97 -21.94
N PRO A 140 2.31 -31.29 -22.15
CA PRO A 140 3.29 -31.92 -23.04
C PRO A 140 2.88 -31.69 -24.49
N ARG A 141 3.28 -30.56 -25.09
CA ARG A 141 3.40 -30.30 -26.55
C ARG A 141 3.70 -28.82 -26.80
N ALA A 142 4.95 -28.44 -26.59
CA ALA A 142 5.57 -27.36 -27.34
C ALA A 142 6.70 -27.99 -28.15
N GLU A 143 6.35 -28.59 -29.29
CA GLU A 143 7.32 -28.94 -30.33
C GLU A 143 7.79 -27.63 -30.95
N ASP A 144 8.80 -27.03 -30.34
CA ASP A 144 9.82 -26.14 -30.91
C ASP A 144 10.37 -25.26 -29.78
N GLY A 145 11.58 -25.59 -29.30
CA GLY A 145 12.25 -25.00 -28.13
C GLY A 145 12.62 -23.52 -28.25
N LYS A 146 11.61 -22.65 -28.39
CA LYS A 146 11.73 -21.21 -28.53
C LYS A 146 10.74 -20.46 -27.64
N GLU A 147 10.51 -20.91 -26.41
CA GLU A 147 9.72 -20.12 -25.45
C GLU A 147 10.50 -18.86 -25.03
N GLY A 148 9.89 -17.70 -25.24
CA GLY A 148 10.40 -16.42 -24.78
C GLY A 148 9.88 -16.11 -23.38
N ILE A 149 10.77 -15.74 -22.45
CA ILE A 149 10.39 -15.19 -21.16
C ILE A 149 9.95 -13.74 -21.37
N GLY A 150 8.71 -13.40 -20.98
CA GLY A 150 8.22 -12.03 -21.04
C GLY A 150 8.99 -11.06 -20.12
N PRO A 151 8.77 -9.75 -20.25
CA PRO A 151 9.50 -8.73 -19.47
C PRO A 151 9.19 -8.76 -17.96
N LEU A 152 8.22 -9.58 -17.53
CA LEU A 152 7.73 -9.63 -16.16
C LEU A 152 8.05 -10.98 -15.50
N LEU A 153 8.70 -10.93 -14.34
CA LEU A 153 8.97 -12.05 -13.43
C LEU A 153 8.21 -11.88 -12.11
N VAL A 154 7.74 -12.98 -11.52
CA VAL A 154 7.21 -12.96 -10.14
C VAL A 154 8.12 -13.77 -9.21
N PHE A 155 8.56 -13.16 -8.11
CA PHE A 155 9.33 -13.80 -7.05
C PHE A 155 8.46 -14.01 -5.81
N THR A 156 8.22 -15.28 -5.45
CA THR A 156 7.40 -15.66 -4.29
C THR A 156 8.22 -16.50 -3.31
N PRO A 157 9.13 -15.89 -2.53
CA PRO A 157 9.89 -16.62 -1.52
C PRO A 157 8.98 -17.10 -0.39
N ASP A 158 9.35 -18.20 0.25
CA ASP A 158 8.74 -18.62 1.50
C ASP A 158 9.40 -17.92 2.71
N VAL A 159 8.77 -18.08 3.88
CA VAL A 159 9.26 -17.49 5.13
C VAL A 159 10.65 -17.99 5.48
N ASN A 160 10.99 -19.25 5.20
CA ASN A 160 12.31 -19.81 5.52
C ASN A 160 13.42 -19.21 4.63
N THR A 161 13.11 -18.92 3.37
CA THR A 161 14.01 -18.25 2.43
C THR A 161 14.28 -16.83 2.91
N MET A 162 13.25 -16.12 3.38
CA MET A 162 13.40 -14.76 3.88
C MET A 162 13.91 -14.70 5.31
N TYR A 163 13.64 -15.67 6.17
CA TYR A 163 13.96 -15.67 7.60
C TYR A 163 14.44 -17.06 8.04
N PRO A 164 15.69 -17.43 7.69
CA PRO A 164 16.20 -18.78 7.97
C PRO A 164 16.51 -19.02 9.46
N LEU A 165 16.73 -17.96 10.23
CA LEU A 165 16.90 -18.05 11.68
C LEU A 165 15.50 -18.20 12.32
N LYS A 166 15.25 -19.37 12.89
CA LYS A 166 13.96 -19.72 13.47
C LYS A 166 13.68 -18.90 14.74
N GLY A 167 12.47 -18.37 14.87
CA GLY A 167 11.97 -17.63 16.03
C GLY A 167 10.58 -17.05 15.77
N GLU A 168 9.95 -16.45 16.78
CA GLU A 168 8.65 -15.78 16.63
C GLU A 168 8.83 -14.48 15.83
N LEU A 169 8.42 -14.47 14.56
CA LEU A 169 8.60 -13.30 13.68
C LEU A 169 7.65 -12.14 13.99
N GLN A 170 6.54 -12.39 14.68
CA GLN A 170 5.60 -11.36 15.15
C GLN A 170 6.00 -10.80 16.52
N ASN A 171 6.96 -11.42 17.21
CA ASN A 171 7.46 -10.97 18.52
C ASN A 171 8.95 -10.67 18.43
N MET A 172 9.26 -9.46 18.00
CA MET A 172 10.63 -9.00 17.78
C MET A 172 11.52 -9.05 19.03
N GLY A 173 10.95 -9.03 20.25
CA GLY A 173 11.71 -9.15 21.49
C GLY A 173 12.24 -10.56 21.77
N THR A 174 11.64 -11.58 21.16
CA THR A 174 12.03 -13.00 21.31
C THR A 174 12.63 -13.58 20.03
N HIS A 175 12.52 -12.87 18.91
CA HIS A 175 13.13 -13.26 17.65
C HIS A 175 14.66 -13.25 17.72
N LYS A 176 15.30 -14.37 17.35
CA LYS A 176 16.74 -14.42 17.09
C LYS A 176 16.97 -14.21 15.60
N GLY A 177 17.27 -12.98 15.19
CA GLY A 177 17.57 -12.66 13.80
C GLY A 177 18.21 -11.29 13.61
N LEU A 178 18.40 -10.91 12.35
CA LEU A 178 18.89 -9.58 11.97
C LEU A 178 17.69 -8.70 11.59
N GLU A 179 17.71 -7.46 12.06
CA GLU A 179 16.71 -6.44 11.78
C GLU A 179 17.36 -5.14 11.34
N VAL A 180 16.60 -4.31 10.63
CA VAL A 180 16.94 -2.92 10.33
C VAL A 180 15.93 -2.04 11.04
N ASP A 181 16.43 -1.20 11.93
CA ASP A 181 15.65 -0.29 12.77
C ASP A 181 15.85 1.16 12.31
N VAL A 182 14.76 1.90 12.19
CA VAL A 182 14.68 3.25 11.60
C VAL A 182 14.25 4.24 12.68
N ARG A 183 15.12 4.36 13.69
CA ARG A 183 14.85 5.05 14.95
C ARG A 183 14.42 6.51 14.74
N GLY A 184 13.40 6.94 15.47
CA GLY A 184 12.86 8.30 15.38
C GLY A 184 11.91 8.53 14.21
N TRP A 185 12.08 7.81 13.08
CA TRP A 185 11.13 7.85 11.96
C TRP A 185 10.05 6.77 12.05
N GLY A 186 10.38 5.64 12.67
CA GLY A 186 9.46 4.53 12.91
C GLY A 186 8.49 4.76 14.08
N ASP A 187 8.68 5.83 14.86
CA ASP A 187 7.95 6.11 16.10
C ASP A 187 6.89 7.23 15.94
N VAL A 188 6.73 7.77 14.74
CA VAL A 188 5.81 8.87 14.41
C VAL A 188 4.77 8.44 13.38
N LEU A 189 3.66 9.19 13.27
CA LEU A 189 2.59 8.94 12.29
C LEU A 189 2.06 7.50 12.41
N GLU A 190 2.04 6.72 11.32
CA GLU A 190 1.61 5.31 11.34
C GLU A 190 2.48 4.46 12.28
N GLY A 191 3.74 4.85 12.49
CA GLY A 191 4.68 4.17 13.37
C GLY A 191 4.28 4.26 14.84
N ALA A 192 3.64 5.36 15.25
CA ALA A 192 3.11 5.50 16.60
C ALA A 192 1.94 4.53 16.85
N SER A 193 1.06 4.35 15.85
CA SER A 193 -0.05 3.40 15.91
C SER A 193 0.42 1.95 15.72
N ARG A 194 1.54 1.74 15.03
CA ARG A 194 2.08 0.42 14.66
C ARG A 194 3.60 0.31 14.95
N PRO A 195 4.01 0.20 16.23
CA PRO A 195 5.41 0.33 16.66
C PRO A 195 6.42 -0.66 16.05
N GLN A 196 5.97 -1.76 15.45
CA GLN A 196 6.82 -2.76 14.81
C GLN A 196 6.80 -2.69 13.27
N PHE A 197 5.85 -1.97 12.69
CA PHE A 197 5.55 -2.02 11.27
C PHE A 197 6.75 -1.60 10.42
N PHE A 198 7.30 -0.41 10.66
CA PHE A 198 8.40 0.11 9.85
C PHE A 198 9.72 -0.63 10.02
N LYS A 199 9.97 -1.23 11.18
CA LYS A 199 11.10 -2.13 11.38
C LYS A 199 10.97 -3.39 10.51
N GLY A 200 9.78 -3.99 10.47
CA GLY A 200 9.46 -5.11 9.60
C GLY A 200 9.63 -4.76 8.11
N VAL A 201 9.13 -3.59 7.69
CA VAL A 201 9.28 -3.06 6.32
C VAL A 201 10.74 -2.81 5.97
N ALA A 202 11.48 -2.09 6.80
CA ALA A 202 12.88 -1.76 6.57
C ALA A 202 13.73 -3.03 6.43
N THR A 203 13.49 -4.02 7.29
CA THR A 203 14.16 -5.31 7.26
C THR A 203 13.85 -6.06 5.97
N VAL A 204 12.58 -6.24 5.61
CA VAL A 204 12.22 -7.01 4.40
C VAL A 204 12.67 -6.32 3.12
N CYS A 205 12.53 -4.99 3.02
CA CYS A 205 12.95 -4.24 1.84
C CYS A 205 14.47 -4.31 1.65
N THR A 206 15.26 -4.19 2.74
CA THR A 206 16.71 -4.38 2.68
C THR A 206 17.07 -5.77 2.13
N LYS A 207 16.35 -6.82 2.55
CA LYS A 207 16.59 -8.18 2.04
C LYS A 207 16.20 -8.33 0.58
N LEU A 208 15.06 -7.77 0.18
CA LEU A 208 14.60 -7.81 -1.22
C LEU A 208 15.53 -7.04 -2.15
N PHE A 209 16.02 -5.86 -1.73
CA PHE A 209 17.00 -5.08 -2.48
C PHE A 209 18.32 -5.83 -2.68
N ASN A 210 18.80 -6.54 -1.65
CA ASN A 210 19.97 -7.43 -1.77
C ASN A 210 19.69 -8.71 -2.59
N ALA A 211 18.46 -9.22 -2.58
CA ALA A 211 18.09 -10.44 -3.30
C ALA A 211 17.90 -10.19 -4.80
N VAL A 212 17.27 -9.06 -5.14
CA VAL A 212 16.89 -8.66 -6.50
C VAL A 212 18.00 -7.85 -7.18
N GLU A 213 18.74 -7.03 -6.42
CA GLU A 213 19.69 -6.03 -6.93
C GLU A 213 19.07 -5.15 -8.05
N PRO A 214 17.94 -4.47 -7.77
CA PRO A 214 17.22 -3.71 -8.78
C PRO A 214 17.92 -2.42 -9.16
N ASP A 215 17.76 -2.01 -10.41
CA ASP A 215 18.19 -0.69 -10.88
C ASP A 215 17.17 0.37 -10.46
N HIS A 216 15.88 0.01 -10.46
CA HIS A 216 14.76 0.84 -10.05
C HIS A 216 13.81 0.11 -9.11
N ALA A 217 13.19 0.81 -8.15
CA ALA A 217 12.15 0.25 -7.29
C ALA A 217 10.93 1.16 -7.24
N TYR A 218 9.73 0.58 -7.29
CA TYR A 218 8.47 1.32 -7.40
C TYR A 218 7.59 1.06 -6.18
N PHE A 219 7.23 2.13 -5.48
CA PHE A 219 6.36 2.11 -4.31
C PHE A 219 5.16 3.02 -4.51
N GLY A 220 4.00 2.63 -3.99
CA GLY A 220 2.80 3.45 -4.07
C GLY A 220 2.85 4.65 -3.12
N GLN A 221 2.46 5.82 -3.60
CA GLN A 221 2.29 7.04 -2.81
C GLN A 221 1.28 6.85 -1.67
N LYS A 222 0.35 5.90 -1.81
CA LYS A 222 -0.61 5.54 -0.76
C LYS A 222 0.10 5.39 0.58
N ASP A 223 1.22 4.69 0.63
CA ASP A 223 1.99 4.43 1.83
C ASP A 223 3.20 5.38 1.89
N ILE A 224 2.96 6.71 1.85
CA ILE A 224 4.01 7.73 1.65
C ILE A 224 5.11 7.71 2.70
N GLN A 225 4.76 7.51 3.99
CA GLN A 225 5.74 7.43 5.06
C GLN A 225 6.69 6.26 4.81
N GLN A 226 6.15 5.12 4.36
CA GLN A 226 6.93 3.96 3.96
C GLN A 226 7.92 4.31 2.85
N ALA A 227 7.45 4.96 1.78
CA ALA A 227 8.28 5.27 0.63
C ALA A 227 9.39 6.30 0.94
N LEU A 228 9.08 7.33 1.74
CA LEU A 228 10.06 8.33 2.18
C LEU A 228 11.09 7.71 3.13
N LEU A 229 10.65 6.89 4.07
CA LEU A 229 11.53 6.16 4.98
C LEU A 229 12.46 5.20 4.21
N LEU A 230 11.98 4.55 3.16
CA LEU A 230 12.83 3.70 2.32
C LEU A 230 13.87 4.50 1.53
N LYS A 231 13.58 5.75 1.13
CA LYS A 231 14.60 6.64 0.54
C LYS A 231 15.70 6.98 1.55
N ILE A 232 15.32 7.29 2.79
CA ILE A 232 16.27 7.52 3.89
C ILE A 232 17.11 6.26 4.13
N LEU A 233 16.48 5.08 4.23
CA LEU A 233 17.15 3.80 4.44
C LEU A 233 18.19 3.52 3.35
N VAL A 234 17.82 3.66 2.08
CA VAL A 234 18.73 3.42 0.94
C VAL A 234 19.93 4.36 1.00
N GLN A 235 19.71 5.63 1.35
CA GLN A 235 20.75 6.63 1.44
C GLN A 235 21.68 6.39 2.65
N ASP A 236 21.11 6.17 3.84
CA ASP A 236 21.85 6.06 5.10
C ASP A 236 22.66 4.75 5.18
N LEU A 237 22.09 3.64 4.71
CA LEU A 237 22.79 2.35 4.65
C LEU A 237 23.71 2.21 3.42
N LEU A 238 23.81 3.25 2.58
CA LEU A 238 24.65 3.26 1.38
C LEU A 238 24.36 2.06 0.46
N LEU A 239 23.08 1.70 0.31
CA LEU A 239 22.71 0.56 -0.52
C LEU A 239 23.08 0.82 -1.98
N SER A 240 23.68 -0.19 -2.62
CA SER A 240 24.03 -0.10 -4.05
C SER A 240 22.82 -0.15 -4.97
N HIS A 241 21.70 -0.72 -4.50
CA HIS A 241 20.51 -1.01 -5.28
C HIS A 241 19.23 -0.87 -4.44
N PRO A 242 18.19 -0.17 -4.92
CA PRO A 242 18.28 0.91 -5.89
C PRO A 242 19.07 2.09 -5.30
N THR A 243 19.37 3.13 -6.08
CA THR A 243 19.79 4.43 -5.51
C THR A 243 18.57 5.21 -5.00
N PRO A 244 18.73 6.23 -4.12
CA PRO A 244 17.61 7.03 -3.64
C PRO A 244 16.81 7.72 -4.77
N SER A 245 17.48 8.11 -5.86
CA SER A 245 16.84 8.70 -7.06
C SER A 245 16.06 7.68 -7.88
N ASN A 246 16.45 6.40 -7.82
CA ASN A 246 15.79 5.31 -8.55
C ASN A 246 14.71 4.59 -7.74
N LEU A 247 14.44 5.05 -6.52
CA LEU A 247 13.26 4.69 -5.75
C LEU A 247 12.11 5.63 -6.12
N HIS A 248 11.18 5.12 -6.92
CA HIS A 248 10.07 5.86 -7.51
C HIS A 248 8.82 5.78 -6.64
N ILE A 249 8.19 6.93 -6.42
CA ILE A 249 6.92 7.04 -5.70
C ILE A 249 5.82 7.25 -6.74
N VAL A 250 4.99 6.25 -6.96
CA VAL A 250 3.95 6.26 -7.99
C VAL A 250 2.63 6.77 -7.40
N PRO A 251 1.92 7.71 -8.06
CA PRO A 251 0.67 8.27 -7.53
C PRO A 251 -0.37 7.24 -7.10
N THR A 252 -1.11 7.58 -6.05
CA THR A 252 -2.15 6.70 -5.49
C THR A 252 -3.26 6.44 -6.52
N THR A 253 -3.45 5.17 -6.89
CA THR A 253 -4.61 4.78 -7.71
C THR A 253 -5.88 4.75 -6.85
N ARG A 254 -6.96 5.31 -7.37
CA ARG A 254 -8.23 5.49 -6.67
C ARG A 254 -9.40 4.90 -7.46
N SER A 255 -10.48 4.55 -6.78
CA SER A 255 -11.78 4.25 -7.40
C SER A 255 -12.40 5.51 -8.00
N SER A 256 -13.51 5.35 -8.74
CA SER A 256 -14.33 6.46 -9.22
C SER A 256 -14.90 7.34 -8.09
N THR A 257 -15.03 6.80 -6.87
CA THR A 257 -15.47 7.55 -5.69
C THR A 257 -14.33 8.28 -4.98
N GLY A 258 -13.08 8.11 -5.44
CA GLY A 258 -11.89 8.70 -4.82
C GLY A 258 -11.26 7.86 -3.69
N LEU A 259 -11.83 6.70 -3.36
CA LEU A 259 -11.26 5.78 -2.38
C LEU A 259 -9.93 5.23 -2.89
N ALA A 260 -8.87 5.31 -2.10
CA ALA A 260 -7.59 4.69 -2.42
C ALA A 260 -7.76 3.17 -2.53
N LEU A 261 -7.25 2.57 -3.61
CA LEU A 261 -7.34 1.12 -3.78
C LEU A 261 -6.39 0.41 -2.82
N SER A 262 -6.94 -0.56 -2.07
CA SER A 262 -6.23 -1.35 -1.07
C SER A 262 -6.79 -2.76 -1.04
N SER A 263 -5.96 -3.76 -0.73
CA SER A 263 -6.40 -5.13 -0.45
C SER A 263 -7.41 -5.18 0.71
N ARG A 264 -7.23 -4.30 1.71
CA ARG A 264 -8.12 -4.16 2.88
C ARG A 264 -9.52 -3.62 2.57
N ASN A 265 -9.73 -3.02 1.39
CA ASN A 265 -11.07 -2.56 1.01
C ASN A 265 -12.07 -3.72 0.88
N ALA A 266 -11.58 -4.96 0.72
CA ALA A 266 -12.41 -6.17 0.69
C ALA A 266 -13.12 -6.47 2.03
N TYR A 267 -12.70 -5.84 3.13
CA TYR A 267 -13.31 -6.01 4.45
C TYR A 267 -14.53 -5.11 4.67
N LEU A 268 -14.72 -4.11 3.81
CA LEU A 268 -15.77 -3.11 3.97
C LEU A 268 -17.10 -3.58 3.38
N SER A 269 -18.15 -3.49 4.19
CA SER A 269 -19.54 -3.61 3.78
C SER A 269 -19.98 -2.44 2.89
N PRO A 270 -21.12 -2.54 2.19
CA PRO A 270 -21.60 -1.47 1.31
C PRO A 270 -21.77 -0.10 2.01
N PRO A 271 -22.36 0.01 3.23
CA PRO A 271 -22.42 1.28 3.96
C PRO A 271 -21.04 1.85 4.30
N GLU A 272 -20.09 0.98 4.67
CA GLU A 272 -18.72 1.38 5.01
C GLU A 272 -17.97 1.87 3.77
N LEU A 273 -18.10 1.17 2.64
CA LEU A 273 -17.56 1.59 1.34
C LEU A 273 -18.11 2.94 0.88
N PHE A 274 -19.37 3.23 1.18
CA PHE A 274 -20.01 4.49 0.83
C PHE A 274 -19.38 5.68 1.56
N VAL A 275 -19.07 5.54 2.85
CA VAL A 275 -18.50 6.62 3.67
C VAL A 275 -16.98 6.74 3.55
N SER A 276 -16.29 5.64 3.25
CA SER A 276 -14.81 5.54 3.20
C SER A 276 -14.09 6.61 2.36
N PRO A 277 -14.64 7.17 1.26
CA PRO A 277 -14.02 8.28 0.54
C PRO A 277 -13.88 9.58 1.33
N VAL A 278 -14.46 9.70 2.53
CA VAL A 278 -14.37 10.90 3.38
C VAL A 278 -12.94 11.34 3.65
N LEU A 279 -12.00 10.40 3.85
CA LEU A 279 -10.59 10.78 4.05
C LEU A 279 -10.03 11.54 2.86
N TYR A 280 -10.32 11.03 1.67
CA TYR A 280 -9.83 11.66 0.46
C TYR A 280 -10.44 13.05 0.30
N ARG A 281 -11.74 13.22 0.60
CA ARG A 281 -12.38 14.54 0.64
C ARG A 281 -11.69 15.46 1.64
N ALA A 282 -11.44 14.99 2.86
CA ALA A 282 -10.79 15.75 3.93
C ALA A 282 -9.41 16.27 3.53
N LEU A 283 -8.55 15.38 3.04
CA LEU A 283 -7.19 15.74 2.63
C LEU A 283 -7.19 16.62 1.38
N SER A 284 -8.12 16.39 0.45
CA SER A 284 -8.27 17.26 -0.74
C SER A 284 -8.67 18.68 -0.35
N GLN A 285 -9.54 18.85 0.66
CA GLN A 285 -9.88 20.17 1.17
C GLN A 285 -8.71 20.85 1.88
N GLY A 286 -7.91 20.09 2.65
CA GLY A 286 -6.67 20.61 3.24
C GLY A 286 -5.67 21.10 2.18
N VAL A 287 -5.50 20.34 1.08
CA VAL A 287 -4.65 20.76 -0.04
C VAL A 287 -5.25 21.96 -0.79
N ALA A 288 -6.55 21.97 -1.05
CA ALA A 288 -7.21 23.09 -1.70
C ALA A 288 -7.07 24.40 -0.90
N ALA A 289 -7.13 24.32 0.44
CA ALA A 289 -6.81 25.45 1.30
C ALA A 289 -5.38 25.94 1.04
N PHE A 290 -4.38 25.04 1.11
CA PHE A 290 -2.99 25.40 0.82
C PHE A 290 -2.80 26.05 -0.56
N GLU A 291 -3.38 25.48 -1.61
CA GLU A 291 -3.27 26.01 -2.97
C GLU A 291 -3.94 27.37 -3.14
N THR A 292 -5.10 27.58 -2.52
CA THR A 292 -5.78 28.88 -2.50
C THR A 292 -4.93 29.93 -1.77
N HIS A 293 -4.27 29.55 -0.68
CA HIS A 293 -3.37 30.44 0.07
C HIS A 293 -2.13 30.84 -0.71
N MET A 294 -1.53 29.91 -1.48
CA MET A 294 -0.41 30.24 -2.38
C MET A 294 -0.76 31.33 -3.40
N SER A 295 -2.04 31.48 -3.75
CA SER A 295 -2.52 32.53 -4.67
C SER A 295 -2.82 33.88 -4.01
N THR A 296 -3.03 33.92 -2.69
CA THR A 296 -3.56 35.10 -1.98
C THR A 296 -2.55 35.82 -1.09
N SER A 297 -1.29 35.35 -1.00
CA SER A 297 -0.23 35.91 -0.13
C SER A 297 -0.61 36.06 1.36
N GLN A 298 -1.69 35.40 1.78
CA GLN A 298 -2.10 35.35 3.19
C GLN A 298 -1.30 34.28 3.93
N ARG A 299 -0.98 34.57 5.20
CA ARG A 299 -0.28 33.62 6.06
C ARG A 299 -1.21 32.44 6.37
N LEU A 300 -0.83 31.26 5.88
CA LEU A 300 -1.46 30.00 6.24
C LEU A 300 -0.60 29.25 7.24
N THR A 301 -1.25 28.63 8.21
CA THR A 301 -0.60 27.79 9.21
C THR A 301 -0.93 26.32 9.00
N GLY A 302 -0.05 25.43 9.46
CA GLY A 302 -0.28 23.98 9.43
C GLY A 302 -1.56 23.61 10.19
N GLU A 303 -1.83 24.28 11.31
CA GLU A 303 -3.03 24.09 12.13
C GLU A 303 -4.31 24.41 11.35
N GLN A 304 -4.31 25.44 10.50
CA GLN A 304 -5.45 25.76 9.66
C GLN A 304 -5.70 24.69 8.59
N ILE A 305 -4.65 24.17 7.93
CA ILE A 305 -4.76 23.07 6.97
C ILE A 305 -5.35 21.82 7.65
N LEU A 306 -4.81 21.49 8.82
CA LEU A 306 -5.27 20.37 9.62
C LEU A 306 -6.72 20.55 10.08
N ALA A 307 -7.09 21.75 10.54
CA ALA A 307 -8.46 22.06 10.93
C ALA A 307 -9.42 21.91 9.75
N THR A 308 -9.05 22.39 8.55
CA THR A 308 -9.86 22.22 7.33
C THR A 308 -10.11 20.74 7.04
N ALA A 309 -9.07 19.90 7.08
CA ALA A 309 -9.22 18.47 6.84
C ALA A 309 -10.07 17.77 7.92
N ASN A 310 -9.80 18.05 9.20
CA ASN A 310 -10.54 17.46 10.33
C ASN A 310 -12.03 17.82 10.29
N ASN A 311 -12.38 19.07 9.95
CA ASN A 311 -13.77 19.52 9.87
C ASN A 311 -14.59 18.75 8.84
N VAL A 312 -13.97 18.26 7.76
CA VAL A 312 -14.66 17.42 6.75
C VAL A 312 -15.05 16.07 7.34
N VAL A 313 -14.17 15.46 8.14
CA VAL A 313 -14.47 14.18 8.79
C VAL A 313 -15.53 14.35 9.89
N LEU A 314 -15.43 15.41 10.68
CA LEU A 314 -16.41 15.75 11.71
C LEU A 314 -17.82 15.96 11.11
N ALA A 315 -17.91 16.70 10.00
CA ALA A 315 -19.17 16.91 9.29
C ALA A 315 -19.76 15.59 8.75
N GLU A 316 -18.91 14.66 8.29
CA GLU A 316 -19.35 13.34 7.84
C GLU A 316 -19.85 12.47 9.00
N GLN A 317 -19.19 12.50 10.16
CA GLN A 317 -19.65 11.81 11.38
C GLN A 317 -21.04 12.29 11.80
N GLU A 318 -21.27 13.61 11.78
CA GLU A 318 -22.60 14.17 12.06
C GLU A 318 -23.65 13.74 11.02
N ARG A 319 -23.28 13.70 9.74
CA ARG A 319 -24.16 13.26 8.66
C ARG A 319 -24.57 11.81 8.87
N ILE A 320 -23.61 10.93 9.15
CA ILE A 320 -23.84 9.48 9.36
C ILE A 320 -24.83 9.25 10.51
N GLY A 321 -24.78 10.04 11.57
CA GLY A 321 -25.73 9.95 12.69
C GLY A 321 -27.19 10.32 12.34
N ARG A 322 -27.45 10.86 11.13
CA ARG A 322 -28.77 11.39 10.72
C ARG A 322 -29.37 10.72 9.48
N VAL A 323 -28.68 9.77 8.86
CA VAL A 323 -29.07 9.14 7.57
C VAL A 323 -29.42 7.66 7.72
N SER A 324 -30.01 7.06 6.68
CA SER A 324 -30.31 5.62 6.67
C SER A 324 -29.05 4.77 6.56
N VAL A 325 -29.15 3.48 6.90
CA VAL A 325 -28.02 2.53 6.86
C VAL A 325 -27.42 2.44 5.45
N GLU A 326 -28.26 2.47 4.41
CA GLU A 326 -27.83 2.43 3.01
C GLU A 326 -26.97 3.65 2.62
N GLU A 327 -27.16 4.78 3.31
CA GLU A 327 -26.42 6.04 3.12
C GLU A 327 -25.24 6.19 4.11
N GLY A 328 -24.88 5.09 4.77
CA GLY A 328 -23.80 5.02 5.77
C GLY A 328 -24.26 5.13 7.22
N GLY A 329 -25.57 5.20 7.48
CA GLY A 329 -26.13 5.27 8.83
C GLY A 329 -25.67 4.11 9.71
N GLY A 330 -25.22 4.43 10.93
CA GLY A 330 -24.68 3.44 11.87
C GLY A 330 -23.22 3.04 11.61
N VAL A 331 -22.53 3.64 10.63
CA VAL A 331 -21.07 3.50 10.50
C VAL A 331 -20.37 4.43 11.50
N ASP A 332 -19.52 3.86 12.35
CA ASP A 332 -18.62 4.62 13.20
C ASP A 332 -17.36 5.01 12.40
N LEU A 333 -16.97 6.28 12.48
CA LEU A 333 -15.70 6.75 11.92
C LEU A 333 -14.85 7.26 13.06
N LYS A 334 -13.60 6.84 13.15
CA LYS A 334 -12.65 7.37 14.15
C LYS A 334 -11.36 7.76 13.47
N ILE A 335 -10.98 9.03 13.60
CA ILE A 335 -9.68 9.51 13.12
C ILE A 335 -8.59 8.89 13.99
N ASP A 336 -7.64 8.21 13.36
CA ASP A 336 -6.41 7.80 14.03
C ASP A 336 -5.44 8.99 14.07
N TYR A 337 -5.16 9.53 12.88
CA TYR A 337 -4.47 10.81 12.74
C TYR A 337 -4.84 11.49 11.42
N ILE A 338 -4.75 12.82 11.40
CA ILE A 338 -4.55 13.61 10.18
C ILE A 338 -3.36 14.51 10.50
N GLU A 339 -2.31 14.43 9.70
CA GLU A 339 -1.04 15.07 10.02
C GLU A 339 -0.38 15.69 8.79
N LEU A 340 0.24 16.83 9.02
CA LEU A 340 1.01 17.61 8.05
C LEU A 340 2.47 17.55 8.46
N PHE A 341 3.34 17.06 7.58
CA PHE A 341 4.75 16.92 7.88
C PHE A 341 5.63 17.35 6.70
N ASP A 342 6.89 17.67 7.01
CA ASP A 342 7.91 18.01 6.03
C ASP A 342 8.37 16.75 5.29
N LYS A 343 8.33 16.76 3.96
CA LYS A 343 8.61 15.56 3.17
C LYS A 343 10.02 14.98 3.37
N ASN A 344 10.99 15.83 3.74
CA ASN A 344 12.40 15.45 3.81
C ASN A 344 12.80 15.01 5.23
N THR A 345 12.22 15.64 6.25
CA THR A 345 12.56 15.38 7.66
C THR A 345 11.55 14.48 8.37
N LEU A 346 10.34 14.31 7.81
CA LEU A 346 9.18 13.68 8.47
C LEU A 346 8.73 14.39 9.76
N ALA A 347 9.26 15.59 10.03
CA ALA A 347 8.87 16.37 11.19
C ALA A 347 7.48 16.99 11.00
N PRO A 348 6.60 16.95 12.04
CA PRO A 348 5.32 17.64 11.99
C PRO A 348 5.49 19.14 11.73
N ILE A 349 4.60 19.69 10.91
CA ILE A 349 4.61 21.12 10.56
C ILE A 349 3.49 21.83 11.30
N ARG A 350 3.89 22.85 12.04
CA ARG A 350 3.06 23.77 12.82
C ARG A 350 3.42 25.21 12.47
N GLY A 351 2.48 26.13 12.62
CA GLY A 351 2.64 27.51 12.22
C GLY A 351 2.86 27.65 10.71
N ASP A 352 3.63 28.67 10.31
CA ASP A 352 3.81 29.06 8.91
C ASP A 352 4.32 27.92 8.01
N VAL A 353 3.64 27.75 6.88
CA VAL A 353 3.92 26.70 5.89
C VAL A 353 4.67 27.21 4.66
N SER A 354 4.97 28.51 4.60
CA SER A 354 5.61 29.15 3.46
C SER A 354 6.99 28.54 3.18
N GLY A 355 7.26 28.22 1.90
CA GLY A 355 8.55 27.69 1.44
C GLY A 355 8.86 26.26 1.88
N LYS A 356 7.91 25.55 2.50
CA LYS A 356 8.09 24.15 2.92
C LYS A 356 7.52 23.19 1.89
N GLU A 357 8.10 22.00 1.82
CA GLU A 357 7.60 20.90 0.99
C GLU A 357 6.78 19.94 1.84
N LEU A 358 5.46 19.97 1.66
CA LEU A 358 4.51 19.42 2.62
C LEU A 358 3.90 18.11 2.13
N VAL A 359 3.73 17.18 3.07
CA VAL A 359 2.87 16.00 2.92
C VAL A 359 1.71 16.11 3.91
N LEU A 360 0.48 16.08 3.39
CA LEU A 360 -0.72 15.92 4.20
C LEU A 360 -1.18 14.47 4.05
N THR A 361 -1.25 13.78 5.18
CA THR A 361 -1.64 12.37 5.27
C THR A 361 -2.70 12.20 6.34
N GLY A 362 -3.42 11.09 6.28
CA GLY A 362 -4.30 10.71 7.36
C GLY A 362 -4.61 9.23 7.34
N ALA A 363 -5.23 8.82 8.44
CA ALA A 363 -5.64 7.48 8.74
C ALA A 363 -6.95 7.52 9.52
N LEU A 364 -7.89 6.62 9.19
CA LEU A 364 -9.13 6.49 9.92
C LEU A 364 -9.59 5.04 10.03
N TRP A 365 -10.35 4.80 11.09
CA TRP A 365 -11.08 3.58 11.36
C TRP A 365 -12.51 3.72 10.84
N VAL A 366 -12.98 2.70 10.12
CA VAL A 366 -14.38 2.56 9.69
C VAL A 366 -14.97 1.35 10.42
N ASN A 367 -15.87 1.61 11.37
CA ASN A 367 -16.47 0.67 12.31
C ASN A 367 -15.50 -0.10 13.24
N HIS A 368 -16.09 -0.70 14.28
CA HIS A 368 -15.47 -1.72 15.13
C HIS A 368 -15.50 -3.08 14.44
N VAL A 369 -14.79 -3.24 13.33
CA VAL A 369 -14.50 -4.58 12.87
C VAL A 369 -13.30 -5.08 13.68
N ASP A 370 -13.59 -5.93 14.67
CA ASP A 370 -12.65 -6.79 15.41
C ASP A 370 -12.09 -7.92 14.50
N LEU A 371 -11.84 -7.58 13.23
CA LEU A 371 -10.89 -8.20 12.34
C LEU A 371 -9.77 -7.18 12.20
N LEU A 372 -8.85 -7.22 13.17
CA LEU A 372 -7.44 -6.91 12.99
C LEU A 372 -7.20 -5.73 12.03
N GLN A 373 -7.51 -4.52 12.53
CA GLN A 373 -7.12 -3.24 11.94
C GLN A 373 -7.45 -3.08 10.44
N THR A 374 -8.73 -2.91 10.11
CA THR A 374 -9.10 -2.34 8.81
C THR A 374 -8.71 -0.86 8.77
N PHE A 375 -7.42 -0.61 8.51
CA PHE A 375 -6.90 0.69 8.14
C PHE A 375 -7.42 1.01 6.74
N VAL A 376 -8.56 1.69 6.66
CA VAL A 376 -9.10 2.17 5.38
C VAL A 376 -8.50 3.52 5.11
N ALA A 377 -7.74 3.55 4.00
CA ALA A 377 -7.13 4.73 3.44
C ALA A 377 -5.99 5.31 4.29
N VAL A 378 -4.76 5.00 3.88
CA VAL A 378 -3.75 6.05 3.85
C VAL A 378 -4.03 6.81 2.55
N ALA A 379 -4.59 8.00 2.67
CA ALA A 379 -4.70 8.90 1.54
C ALA A 379 -3.62 9.96 1.73
N VAL A 380 -2.91 10.25 0.65
CA VAL A 380 -1.82 11.20 0.65
C VAL A 380 -2.18 12.25 -0.38
N ALA A 381 -2.16 13.50 0.06
CA ALA A 381 -2.30 14.65 -0.81
C ALA A 381 -1.03 15.46 -0.67
N VAL A 382 -0.26 15.53 -1.75
CA VAL A 382 1.00 16.26 -1.80
C VAL A 382 0.72 17.62 -2.41
N THR A 383 1.13 18.68 -1.73
CA THR A 383 0.96 20.04 -2.25
C THR A 383 1.84 20.26 -3.48
N ARG A 384 1.37 21.06 -4.44
CA ARG A 384 2.08 21.31 -5.72
C ARG A 384 3.53 21.81 -5.55
N ALA A 385 3.83 22.50 -4.44
CA ALA A 385 5.19 22.92 -4.09
C ALA A 385 6.16 21.73 -3.88
N ALA A 386 5.67 20.58 -3.42
CA ALA A 386 6.46 19.35 -3.27
C ALA A 386 6.52 18.49 -4.54
N ILE A 387 5.66 18.75 -5.54
CA ILE A 387 5.56 17.96 -6.78
C ILE A 387 6.62 18.38 -7.82
N HIS A 388 7.06 19.64 -7.82
CA HIS A 388 7.99 20.15 -8.84
C HIS A 388 9.38 19.47 -8.86
N HIS A 389 9.76 18.73 -7.81
CA HIS A 389 11.00 17.95 -7.78
C HIS A 389 10.81 16.43 -7.79
N ALA A 390 9.58 15.92 -7.67
CA ALA A 390 9.31 14.47 -7.60
C ALA A 390 8.78 13.85 -8.90
N VAL A 391 8.37 14.66 -9.88
CA VAL A 391 7.80 14.16 -11.15
C VAL A 391 8.44 14.90 -12.33
N SER A 392 9.60 14.42 -12.77
CA SER A 392 10.15 14.71 -14.09
C SER A 392 9.75 13.60 -15.07
N SER A 393 8.45 13.53 -15.38
CA SER A 393 7.94 12.95 -16.62
C SER A 393 6.46 13.37 -16.77
N SER A 394 6.13 13.83 -17.97
CA SER A 394 4.85 14.40 -18.40
C SER A 394 3.60 13.65 -17.86
N ILE A 395 2.78 14.34 -17.05
CA ILE A 395 1.46 13.89 -16.63
C ILE A 395 0.47 14.07 -17.81
N PRO A 396 -0.26 13.03 -18.24
CA PRO A 396 -1.40 13.20 -19.13
C PRO A 396 -2.51 14.00 -18.41
N SER A 397 -2.95 15.08 -19.02
CA SER A 397 -4.07 15.89 -18.54
C SER A 397 -5.37 15.08 -18.55
N TYR A 398 -5.91 14.78 -17.38
CA TYR A 398 -7.29 14.28 -17.25
C TYR A 398 -8.27 15.46 -17.21
N PRO A 399 -9.40 15.40 -17.94
CA PRO A 399 -10.36 16.49 -17.97
C PRO A 399 -11.02 16.66 -16.60
N HIS A 400 -10.91 17.86 -16.04
CA HIS A 400 -11.73 18.32 -14.93
C HIS A 400 -13.18 18.39 -15.39
N THR A 401 -13.98 17.37 -15.09
CA THR A 401 -15.43 17.45 -15.27
C THR A 401 -16.16 16.70 -14.16
N LEU A 402 -17.02 17.47 -13.47
CA LEU A 402 -18.19 17.08 -12.69
C LEU A 402 -17.94 16.44 -11.31
N ILE A 403 -17.71 17.30 -10.32
CA ILE A 403 -18.20 17.07 -8.95
C ILE A 403 -19.74 17.02 -9.04
N PRO A 404 -20.42 15.92 -8.67
CA PRO A 404 -21.86 15.91 -8.58
C PRO A 404 -22.29 16.85 -7.45
N SER A 405 -23.02 17.92 -7.80
CA SER A 405 -23.71 18.78 -6.85
C SER A 405 -24.87 18.00 -6.22
N TYR A 406 -24.82 17.78 -4.91
CA TYR A 406 -25.96 17.25 -4.15
C TYR A 406 -27.03 18.35 -3.97
N PRO A 407 -28.33 18.02 -4.06
CA PRO A 407 -29.39 19.01 -3.94
C PRO A 407 -29.57 19.46 -2.49
N HIS A 408 -29.31 20.74 -2.22
CA HIS A 408 -29.77 21.42 -1.02
C HIS A 408 -31.26 21.76 -1.18
N THR A 409 -32.15 21.01 -0.53
CA THR A 409 -33.52 21.47 -0.27
C THR A 409 -33.61 21.92 1.19
N LEU A 410 -33.38 23.22 1.42
CA LEU A 410 -33.80 23.92 2.63
C LEU A 410 -35.11 24.63 2.32
N THR A 411 -36.23 24.05 2.75
CA THR A 411 -37.50 24.77 2.82
C THR A 411 -37.47 25.72 4.01
N SER A 412 -37.51 27.02 3.71
CA SER A 412 -37.68 28.08 4.69
C SER A 412 -39.11 28.09 5.23
N THR A 413 -39.27 28.06 6.55
CA THR A 413 -40.46 28.63 7.20
C THR A 413 -40.01 29.57 8.30
N ASN A 414 -40.21 30.87 8.04
CA ASN A 414 -40.19 31.93 9.04
C ASN A 414 -41.22 31.63 10.13
N ASN A 415 -40.83 31.79 11.41
CA ASN A 415 -41.66 32.49 12.37
C ASN A 415 -40.83 33.02 13.54
N SER A 416 -41.10 34.29 13.83
CA SER A 416 -40.56 35.19 14.83
C SER A 416 -41.16 34.97 16.23
N HIS A 417 -40.47 35.53 17.26
CA HIS A 417 -40.85 35.65 18.68
C HIS A 417 -40.72 34.33 19.47
N ASP A 418 -40.06 34.21 20.63
CA ASP A 418 -39.78 35.15 21.73
C ASP A 418 -38.49 34.79 22.51
N SER A 419 -37.86 35.76 23.19
CA SER A 419 -36.91 35.52 24.31
C SER A 419 -37.65 35.68 25.65
N PRO A 420 -37.30 34.98 26.75
CA PRO A 420 -36.25 35.55 27.62
C PRO A 420 -35.37 34.55 28.43
N THR A 421 -34.24 35.12 28.88
CA THR A 421 -33.50 34.91 30.16
C THR A 421 -32.56 33.70 30.39
N SER A 422 -31.27 34.06 30.37
CA SER A 422 -30.21 33.83 31.39
C SER A 422 -29.79 32.42 31.80
N ALA A 423 -28.60 32.02 31.35
CA ALA A 423 -27.59 31.38 32.21
C ALA A 423 -26.18 31.69 31.66
N SER A 424 -25.43 32.47 32.43
CA SER A 424 -24.04 32.84 32.20
C SER A 424 -23.11 31.69 32.60
N TRP A 425 -22.24 31.25 31.69
CA TRP A 425 -21.02 30.51 32.04
C TRP A 425 -19.86 31.00 31.17
N THR A 426 -18.91 31.66 31.81
CA THR A 426 -17.63 32.11 31.25
C THR A 426 -16.62 30.96 31.27
N PRO A 427 -15.86 30.70 30.18
CA PRO A 427 -14.70 29.83 30.25
C PRO A 427 -13.46 30.65 30.66
N SER A 428 -12.80 30.21 31.73
CA SER A 428 -11.49 30.73 32.16
C SER A 428 -10.36 29.93 31.47
N PRO A 429 -9.26 30.57 31.04
CA PRO A 429 -8.15 29.90 30.37
C PRO A 429 -7.11 29.40 31.39
N SER A 430 -6.52 28.22 31.15
CA SER A 430 -5.27 27.83 31.82
C SER A 430 -4.38 27.04 30.85
N PRO A 431 -3.17 27.54 30.55
CA PRO A 431 -2.18 26.85 29.72
C PRO A 431 -1.34 25.88 30.56
N LEU A 432 -1.20 24.63 30.09
CA LEU A 432 -0.29 23.66 30.69
C LEU A 432 1.14 23.96 30.25
N GLN A 433 1.97 24.33 31.23
CA GLN A 433 3.40 24.56 31.10
C GLN A 433 4.16 23.25 30.93
N TRP A 434 5.12 23.26 30.00
CA TRP A 434 6.12 22.22 29.80
C TRP A 434 7.19 22.33 30.90
N ASN A 435 7.29 21.33 31.77
CA ASN A 435 8.41 21.23 32.70
C ASN A 435 9.63 20.63 31.99
N GLN A 436 10.65 21.47 31.84
CA GLN A 436 12.04 21.08 31.61
C GLN A 436 12.57 20.36 32.86
N THR A 437 13.24 19.23 32.67
CA THR A 437 14.21 18.71 33.66
C THR A 437 15.57 18.54 33.00
N ASP A 438 16.51 19.34 33.51
CA ASP A 438 17.93 19.37 33.16
C ASP A 438 18.67 18.18 33.85
N PRO A 439 19.75 17.63 33.27
CA PRO A 439 20.44 16.46 33.78
C PRO A 439 21.68 16.85 34.60
N SER A 440 21.80 16.37 35.84
CA SER A 440 23.12 16.29 36.50
C SER A 440 23.11 15.41 37.76
N ILE A 441 24.21 14.64 37.94
CA ILE A 441 24.80 14.17 39.22
C ILE A 441 24.09 12.96 39.89
N THR A 442 24.71 11.83 40.31
CA THR A 442 26.09 11.29 40.34
C THR A 442 26.04 9.78 40.67
N ALA A 443 27.19 9.13 40.48
CA ALA A 443 27.56 7.73 40.74
C ALA A 443 27.48 7.21 42.21
N HIS A 444 27.80 5.90 42.32
CA HIS A 444 27.95 5.00 43.49
C HIS A 444 26.67 4.23 43.89
N GLN A 445 26.67 2.92 44.17
CA GLN A 445 27.74 2.00 44.54
C GLN A 445 27.24 0.55 44.36
N LEU A 446 28.12 -0.33 43.87
CA LEU A 446 27.97 -1.78 43.89
C LEU A 446 27.91 -2.29 45.35
N GLY A 447 26.96 -3.17 45.64
CA GLY A 447 26.82 -3.83 46.93
C GLY A 447 26.26 -5.24 46.79
N HIS A 448 27.15 -6.20 46.53
CA HIS A 448 26.89 -7.63 46.75
C HIS A 448 26.55 -7.89 48.23
N LYS A 449 25.49 -8.67 48.51
CA LYS A 449 25.60 -9.82 49.42
C LYS A 449 24.43 -10.82 49.26
N PRO A 450 24.67 -12.13 49.52
CA PRO A 450 23.76 -13.23 49.21
C PRO A 450 23.11 -13.86 50.47
N ARG A 451 22.38 -14.97 50.23
CA ARG A 451 21.69 -15.93 51.13
C ARG A 451 20.20 -15.62 51.29
N GLY A 452 19.28 -16.56 51.23
CA GLY A 452 19.34 -18.02 51.14
C GLY A 452 17.93 -18.53 51.45
N GLY A 453 17.51 -19.61 50.80
CA GLY A 453 16.19 -20.22 50.91
C GLY A 453 15.96 -21.15 49.75
#